data_AF-A0A167VWF1-F1
#
_entry.id   AF-A0A167VWF1-F1
#
_cell.length_a   1.000
_cell.length_b   1.000
_cell.length_c   1.000
_cell.angle_alpha   90.00
_cell.angle_beta   90.00
_cell.angle_gamma   90.00
#
_symmetry.space_group_name_H-M   'P 1'
#
loop_
_entity.id
_entity.type
_entity.pdbx_description
1 polymer ?
#
loop_
_entity_poly.entity_id
_entity_poly.type
_entity_poly.pdbx_seq_one_letter_code
_entity_poly.pdbx_strand_id
1 'polypeptide(L)'
;MANRQEVLHAYRHLYKGLLRGVQYSIPARYIVRDQIRLAFRQDAPTTTATTATTATTTGAANWDAGAIKRTLWFLSAAGREKGLEHRILRNLVRMHSERAAPTRRWRRAQIWDKKP
;
A
#
# COMPACT_ATOMS: atom_id res chain seq x y z
N MET A 1 14.99 7.06 -15.70
CA MET A 1 14.01 5.97 -15.94
C MET A 1 14.43 4.77 -15.12
N ALA A 2 13.55 4.22 -14.28
CA ALA A 2 13.88 3.08 -13.43
C ALA A 2 14.09 1.82 -14.28
N ASN A 3 15.12 1.04 -14.00
CA ASN A 3 15.25 -0.26 -14.63
C ASN A 3 14.15 -1.20 -14.08
N ARG A 4 13.54 -2.04 -14.92
CA ARG A 4 12.48 -2.98 -14.53
C ARG A 4 12.92 -3.87 -13.35
N GLN A 5 14.20 -4.25 -13.32
CA GLN A 5 14.77 -5.02 -12.22
C GLN A 5 14.75 -4.24 -10.90
N GLU A 6 15.08 -2.95 -10.92
CA GLU A 6 15.07 -2.09 -9.73
C GLU A 6 13.65 -1.97 -9.14
N VAL A 7 12.65 -1.83 -10.00
CA VAL A 7 11.23 -1.82 -9.60
C VAL A 7 10.85 -3.12 -8.90
N LEU A 8 11.23 -4.27 -9.46
CA LEU A 8 10.97 -5.57 -8.85
C LEU A 8 11.72 -5.74 -7.52
N HIS A 9 12.96 -5.27 -7.42
CA HIS A 9 13.73 -5.33 -6.18
C HIS A 9 13.10 -4.45 -5.10
N ALA A 10 12.72 -3.20 -5.42
CA ALA A 10 12.04 -2.32 -4.48
C ALA A 10 10.71 -2.91 -4.01
N TYR A 11 9.89 -3.45 -4.92
CA TYR A 11 8.64 -4.13 -4.57
C TYR A 11 8.90 -5.26 -3.57
N ARG A 12 9.90 -6.12 -3.80
CA ARG A 12 10.25 -7.22 -2.89
C ARG A 12 10.73 -6.74 -1.53
N HIS A 13 11.57 -5.71 -1.49
CA HIS A 13 12.08 -5.15 -0.24
C HIS A 13 10.99 -4.48 0.58
N LEU A 14 10.15 -3.65 -0.05
CA LEU A 14 9.01 -3.02 0.61
C LEU A 14 8.02 -4.07 1.10
N TYR A 15 7.67 -5.05 0.27
CA TYR A 15 6.76 -6.12 0.67
C TYR A 15 7.25 -6.88 1.91
N LYS A 16 8.52 -7.30 1.92
CA LYS A 16 9.11 -8.01 3.07
C LYS A 16 9.24 -7.11 4.30
N GLY A 17 9.68 -5.86 4.12
CA GLY A 17 9.83 -4.89 5.20
C GLY A 17 8.50 -4.60 5.88
N LEU A 18 7.43 -4.48 5.11
CA LEU A 18 6.11 -4.14 5.64
C LEU A 18 5.49 -5.28 6.44
N LEU A 19 5.64 -6.53 5.96
CA LEU A 19 5.20 -7.70 6.72
C LEU A 19 5.92 -7.81 8.08
N ARG A 20 7.22 -7.49 8.12
CA ARG A 20 7.99 -7.42 9.38
C ARG A 20 7.51 -6.27 10.27
N GLY A 21 7.29 -5.08 9.73
CA GLY A 21 6.79 -3.91 10.47
C GLY A 21 5.43 -4.15 11.14
N VAL A 22 4.54 -4.87 10.47
CA VAL A 22 3.21 -5.24 10.98
C VAL A 22 3.25 -6.50 11.87
N GLN A 23 4.43 -7.09 12.08
CA GLN A 23 4.64 -8.33 12.85
C GLN A 23 3.74 -9.47 12.37
N TYR A 24 3.49 -9.54 11.05
CA TYR A 24 2.62 -10.55 10.43
C TYR A 24 1.20 -10.65 11.03
N SER A 25 0.72 -9.62 11.71
CA SER A 25 -0.60 -9.62 12.36
C SER A 25 -1.76 -9.69 11.36
N ILE A 26 -2.80 -10.43 11.74
CA ILE A 26 -4.09 -10.50 11.01
C ILE A 26 -5.01 -9.46 11.66
N PRO A 27 -5.73 -8.59 10.92
CA PRO A 27 -5.89 -8.54 9.45
C PRO A 27 -4.86 -7.66 8.71
N ALA A 28 -4.01 -6.94 9.44
CA ALA A 28 -3.15 -5.89 8.91
C ALA A 28 -2.22 -6.35 7.77
N ARG A 29 -1.68 -7.58 7.83
CA ARG A 29 -0.83 -8.15 6.77
C ARG A 29 -1.49 -8.18 5.40
N TYR A 30 -2.80 -8.43 5.34
CA TYR A 30 -3.53 -8.53 4.08
C TYR A 30 -3.83 -7.15 3.50
N ILE A 31 -4.23 -6.23 4.37
CA ILE A 31 -4.52 -4.84 4.00
C ILE A 31 -3.31 -4.21 3.32
N VAL A 32 -2.13 -4.35 3.94
CA VAL A 32 -0.96 -3.69 3.38
C VAL A 32 -0.42 -4.41 2.14
N ARG A 33 -0.53 -5.74 2.07
CA ARG A 33 -0.24 -6.48 0.85
C ARG A 33 -1.07 -5.95 -0.33
N ASP A 34 -2.36 -5.73 -0.12
CA ASP A 34 -3.24 -5.21 -1.17
C ASP A 34 -2.86 -3.77 -1.53
N GLN A 35 -2.53 -2.93 -0.54
CA GLN A 35 -2.10 -1.55 -0.78
C GLN A 35 -0.83 -1.47 -1.64
N ILE A 36 0.22 -2.24 -1.32
CA ILE A 36 1.45 -2.27 -2.14
C ILE A 36 1.13 -2.76 -3.56
N ARG A 37 0.28 -3.79 -3.70
CA ARG A 37 -0.12 -4.31 -5.01
C ARG A 37 -0.94 -3.34 -5.85
N LEU A 38 -1.65 -2.42 -5.21
CA LEU A 38 -2.41 -1.36 -5.89
C LEU A 38 -1.47 -0.23 -6.30
N ALA A 39 -0.61 0.25 -5.40
CA ALA A 39 0.35 1.32 -5.68
C ALA A 39 1.23 0.98 -6.90
N PHE A 40 1.92 -0.16 -6.87
CA PHE A 40 2.80 -0.59 -7.98
C PHE A 40 2.05 -0.93 -9.28
N ARG A 41 0.72 -1.05 -9.26
CA ARG A 41 -0.11 -1.27 -10.46
C ARG A 41 -0.62 0.03 -11.04
N GLN A 42 -0.97 1.00 -10.20
CA GLN A 42 -1.41 2.34 -10.61
C GLN A 42 -0.25 3.18 -11.15
N ASP A 43 0.95 2.97 -10.62
CA ASP A 43 2.19 3.62 -11.09
C ASP A 43 2.79 2.96 -12.33
N ALA A 44 2.13 1.93 -12.89
CA ALA A 44 2.53 1.37 -14.17
C ALA A 44 2.37 2.47 -15.25
N PRO A 45 3.40 2.72 -16.08
CA PRO A 45 3.35 3.74 -17.13
C PRO A 45 2.33 3.31 -18.17
N THR A 46 1.07 3.65 -17.93
CA THR A 46 0.00 3.40 -18.88
C THR A 46 0.04 4.55 -19.87
N THR A 47 0.47 4.24 -21.08
CA THR A 47 0.59 5.04 -22.30
C THR A 47 -0.74 5.66 -22.77
N THR A 48 -1.62 6.10 -21.87
CA THR A 48 -2.91 6.68 -22.22
C THR A 48 -3.12 7.95 -21.42
N ALA A 49 -2.33 8.96 -21.79
CA ALA A 49 -2.71 10.35 -21.62
C ALA A 49 -3.93 10.61 -22.52
N THR A 50 -5.15 10.49 -21.99
CA THR A 50 -6.30 11.17 -22.60
C THR A 50 -7.32 11.51 -21.53
N THR A 51 -7.24 12.77 -21.07
CA THR A 51 -8.37 13.62 -20.66
C THR A 51 -9.18 13.21 -19.42
N ALA A 52 -8.87 13.82 -18.26
CA ALA A 52 -9.87 14.25 -17.28
C ALA A 52 -9.26 15.27 -16.30
N THR A 53 -9.91 16.43 -16.24
CA THR A 53 -9.48 17.72 -15.72
C THR A 53 -9.53 17.84 -14.19
N THR A 54 -8.47 18.44 -13.61
CA THR A 54 -8.39 19.20 -12.34
C THR A 54 -8.92 18.56 -11.04
N ALA A 55 -8.02 17.93 -10.27
CA ALA A 55 -8.01 17.97 -8.80
C ALA A 55 -6.64 17.49 -8.24
N THR A 56 -5.77 18.44 -7.92
CA THR A 56 -4.68 18.37 -6.91
C THR A 56 -3.72 17.16 -6.92
N THR A 57 -2.63 17.36 -7.67
CA THR A 57 -1.21 17.10 -7.32
C THR A 57 -0.65 15.66 -7.31
N THR A 58 0.05 15.36 -8.42
CA THR A 58 1.33 14.63 -8.57
C THR A 58 1.39 13.16 -8.10
N GLY A 59 1.26 12.22 -9.03
CA GLY A 59 1.57 10.80 -8.78
C GLY A 59 2.03 10.01 -10.00
N ALA A 60 1.80 10.50 -11.21
CA ALA A 60 2.27 9.82 -12.41
C ALA A 60 3.73 10.21 -12.71
N ALA A 61 4.62 9.20 -12.70
CA ALA A 61 5.89 9.11 -13.45
C ALA A 61 7.25 9.40 -12.79
N ASN A 62 7.34 9.64 -11.47
CA ASN A 62 8.67 9.81 -10.84
C ASN A 62 9.01 8.67 -9.88
N TRP A 63 9.71 7.67 -10.41
CA TRP A 63 10.45 6.73 -9.58
C TRP A 63 11.45 7.49 -8.69
N ASP A 64 11.12 7.64 -7.40
CA ASP A 64 12.02 8.20 -6.39
C ASP A 64 12.62 7.07 -5.53
N ALA A 65 13.83 6.64 -5.91
CA ALA A 65 14.59 5.66 -5.15
C ALA A 65 14.94 6.13 -3.72
N GLY A 66 15.06 7.45 -3.51
CA GLY A 66 15.30 8.04 -2.20
C GLY A 66 14.11 7.89 -1.27
N ALA A 67 12.89 8.16 -1.76
CA ALA A 67 11.66 7.92 -1.00
C ALA A 67 11.54 6.45 -0.59
N ILE A 68 11.77 5.52 -1.53
CA ILE A 68 11.71 4.08 -1.25
C ILE A 68 12.69 3.69 -0.14
N LYS A 69 13.92 4.21 -0.15
CA LYS A 69 14.92 3.95 0.90
C LYS A 69 14.47 4.49 2.27
N ARG A 70 13.92 5.72 2.32
CA ARG A 70 13.37 6.30 3.57
C ARG A 70 12.22 5.46 4.12
N THR A 71 11.30 5.02 3.26
CA THR A 71 10.20 4.14 3.65
C THR A 71 10.72 2.80 4.16
N LEU A 72 11.73 2.21 3.50
CA LEU A 72 12.32 0.96 3.94
C LEU A 72 12.98 1.09 5.33
N TRP A 73 13.66 2.20 5.59
CA TRP A 73 14.23 2.50 6.90
C TRP A 73 13.13 2.60 7.97
N PHE A 74 12.06 3.35 7.70
CA PHE A 74 10.89 3.46 8.58
C PHE A 74 10.27 2.09 8.88
N LEU A 75 10.08 1.24 7.86
CA LEU A 75 9.52 -0.10 8.04
C LEU A 75 10.43 -1.03 8.83
N SER A 76 11.75 -0.91 8.63
CA SER A 76 12.73 -1.64 9.43
C SER A 76 12.68 -1.21 10.90
N ALA A 77 12.59 0.09 11.18
CA ALA A 77 12.44 0.61 12.54
C ALA A 77 11.15 0.12 13.20
N ALA A 78 10.01 0.22 12.49
CA ALA A 78 8.70 -0.27 12.95
C ALA A 78 8.67 -1.79 13.25
N GLY A 79 9.56 -2.57 12.63
CA GLY A 79 9.66 -4.01 12.84
C GLY A 79 10.62 -4.41 13.96
N ARG A 80 11.63 -3.58 14.28
CA ARG A 80 12.62 -3.88 15.32
C ARG A 80 12.08 -3.62 16.72
N GLU A 81 11.38 -2.50 16.92
CA GLU A 81 10.91 -2.06 18.23
C GLU A 81 9.43 -1.68 18.19
N LYS A 82 8.74 -1.78 19.34
CA LYS A 82 7.36 -1.26 19.50
C LYS A 82 7.36 0.26 19.78
N GLY A 83 8.18 0.98 19.02
CA GLY A 83 8.37 2.43 19.10
C GLY A 83 7.24 3.22 18.43
N LEU A 84 7.50 4.50 18.17
CA LEU A 84 6.55 5.42 17.53
C LEU A 84 6.21 4.95 16.11
N GLU A 85 7.19 4.47 15.36
CA GLU A 85 7.05 4.00 13.99
C GLU A 85 6.06 2.84 13.90
N HIS A 86 6.15 1.89 14.84
CA HIS A 86 5.21 0.78 14.93
C HIS A 86 3.79 1.27 15.25
N ARG A 87 3.64 2.23 16.17
CA ARG A 87 2.33 2.81 16.52
C ARG A 87 1.71 3.57 15.35
N ILE A 88 2.53 4.38 14.65
CA ILE A 88 2.12 5.11 13.45
C ILE A 88 1.65 4.13 12.38
N LEU A 89 2.47 3.11 12.07
CA LEU A 89 2.13 2.11 11.07
C LEU A 89 0.83 1.38 11.42
N ARG A 90 0.66 0.96 12.67
CA ARG A 90 -0.56 0.29 13.14
C ARG A 90 -1.79 1.18 12.99
N ASN A 91 -1.70 2.43 13.43
CA ASN A 91 -2.81 3.38 13.37
C ASN A 91 -3.20 3.69 11.92
N LEU A 92 -2.22 3.81 11.03
CA LEU A 92 -2.45 4.01 9.61
C LEU A 92 -3.17 2.82 8.98
N VAL A 93 -2.76 1.60 9.31
CA VAL A 93 -3.44 0.38 8.83
C VAL A 93 -4.86 0.28 9.38
N ARG A 94 -5.06 0.60 10.67
CA ARG A 94 -6.39 0.63 11.29
C ARG A 94 -7.30 1.65 10.58
N MET A 95 -6.84 2.88 10.45
CA MET A 95 -7.58 3.96 9.79
C MET A 95 -7.91 3.60 8.34
N HIS A 96 -6.96 3.02 7.59
CA HIS A 96 -7.22 2.57 6.23
C HIS A 96 -8.29 1.46 6.18
N SER A 97 -8.26 0.54 7.15
CA SER A 97 -9.26 -0.53 7.26
C SER A 97 -10.66 0.01 7.55
N GLU A 98 -10.76 1.03 8.41
CA GLU A 98 -12.00 1.71 8.76
C GLU A 98 -12.55 2.49 7.55
N ARG A 99 -11.69 3.20 6.81
CA ARG A 99 -12.11 3.88 5.56
C ARG A 99 -12.57 2.91 4.47
N ALA A 100 -12.01 1.70 4.43
CA ALA A 100 -12.43 0.66 3.51
C ALA A 100 -13.67 -0.13 3.99
N ALA A 101 -14.10 0.04 5.25
CA ALA A 101 -15.22 -0.72 5.80
C ALA A 101 -16.59 -0.37 5.18
N PRO A 102 -16.96 0.91 4.95
CA PRO A 102 -18.22 1.25 4.28
C PRO A 102 -18.34 0.60 2.89
N THR A 103 -17.24 0.60 2.13
CA THR A 103 -17.19 -0.01 0.78
C THR A 103 -17.14 -1.54 0.78
N ARG A 104 -16.87 -2.16 1.94
CA ARG A 104 -16.90 -3.63 2.15
C ARG A 104 -18.22 -4.11 2.73
N ARG A 105 -18.95 -3.26 3.47
CA ARG A 105 -20.21 -3.63 4.14
C ARG A 105 -21.32 -3.97 3.14
N TRP A 106 -21.48 -3.19 2.08
CA TRP A 106 -22.44 -3.50 1.00
C TRP A 106 -21.99 -4.67 0.12
N ARG A 107 -20.68 -4.83 -0.12
CA ARG A 107 -20.13 -5.99 -0.86
C ARG A 107 -20.34 -7.32 -0.12
N ARG A 108 -20.23 -7.32 1.22
CA ARG A 108 -20.58 -8.50 2.03
C ARG A 108 -22.09 -8.77 2.04
N ALA A 109 -22.92 -7.73 2.05
CA ALA A 109 -24.38 -7.88 1.96
C ALA A 109 -24.81 -8.52 0.62
N GLN A 110 -24.23 -8.07 -0.51
CA GLN A 110 -24.57 -8.63 -1.83
C GLN A 110 -24.10 -10.08 -2.06
N ILE A 111 -23.09 -10.55 -1.34
CA ILE A 111 -22.68 -11.96 -1.38
C ILE A 111 -23.71 -12.86 -0.67
N TRP A 112 -24.46 -12.31 0.30
CA TRP A 112 -25.45 -13.06 1.07
C TRP A 112 -26.89 -12.94 0.53
N ASP A 113 -27.15 -11.99 -0.37
CA ASP A 113 -28.43 -11.83 -1.08
C ASP A 113 -28.60 -12.78 -2.28
N LYS A 114 -27.64 -13.70 -2.50
CA LYS A 114 -27.79 -14.82 -3.43
C LYS A 114 -28.15 -16.09 -2.68
N LYS A 115 -29.37 -16.15 -2.15
CA LYS A 115 -30.02 -17.42 -1.80
C LYS A 115 -31.18 -17.61 -2.79
N PRO A 116 -31.33 -18.78 -3.44
CA PRO A 116 -32.44 -19.02 -4.35
C PRO A 116 -33.79 -18.90 -3.64
#